data_AF-A0A0E3PBD7-F1
#
_entry.id   AF-A0A0E3PBD7-F1
#
_cell.length_a   1.000
_cell.length_b   1.000
_cell.length_c   1.000
_cell.angle_alpha   90.00
_cell.angle_beta   90.00
_cell.angle_gamma   90.00
#
_symmetry.space_group_name_H-M   'P 1'
#
loop_
_entity.id
_entity.type
_entity.pdbx_description
1 polymer ?
#
loop_
_entity_poly.entity_id
_entity_poly.type
_entity_poly.pdbx_seq_one_letter_code
_entity_poly.pdbx_strand_id
1 'polypeptide(L)'
;MGGEIIISEKRYSERNLQLITGKKDISLHTMDIPEEMLLLSEAIEDPKKLPYLLETFHTAQIKNEKAFHFALLRVQVDSDIRMHEDIQKYQQRKYVAETLEKLLYGELMLSVGENSGLEDD
;
A
#
# COMPACT_ATOMS: atom_id res chain seq x y z
N MET A 1 -20.89 4.85 -0.13
CA MET A 1 -20.80 3.71 -1.06
C MET A 1 -19.53 3.92 -1.86
N GLY A 2 -18.54 3.03 -1.75
CA GLY A 2 -17.34 3.13 -2.59
C GLY A 2 -17.66 2.56 -3.97
N GLY A 3 -17.30 3.27 -5.04
CA GLY A 3 -17.46 2.77 -6.39
C GLY A 3 -16.49 1.63 -6.71
N GLU A 4 -16.77 0.91 -7.80
CA GLU A 4 -15.84 -0.03 -8.41
C GLU A 4 -15.29 0.59 -9.70
N ILE A 5 -14.00 0.35 -9.98
CA ILE A 5 -13.35 0.74 -11.23
C ILE A 5 -12.83 -0.52 -11.89
N ILE A 6 -13.06 -0.63 -13.21
CA ILE A 6 -12.56 -1.74 -14.02
C ILE A 6 -11.30 -1.28 -14.75
N ILE A 7 -10.19 -1.98 -14.52
CA ILE A 7 -8.91 -1.76 -15.20
C ILE A 7 -8.43 -3.13 -15.67
N SER A 8 -8.15 -3.27 -16.96
CA SER A 8 -7.70 -4.54 -17.58
C SER A 8 -8.58 -5.73 -17.16
N GLU A 9 -9.91 -5.58 -17.29
CA GLU A 9 -10.93 -6.59 -16.95
C GLU A 9 -11.04 -6.96 -15.46
N LYS A 10 -10.25 -6.32 -14.59
CA LYS A 10 -10.27 -6.56 -13.14
C LYS A 10 -10.94 -5.41 -12.40
N ARG A 11 -11.67 -5.77 -11.34
CA ARG A 11 -12.39 -4.81 -10.49
C ARG A 11 -11.52 -4.37 -9.32
N TYR A 12 -11.50 -3.07 -9.09
CA TYR A 12 -10.80 -2.44 -7.99
C TYR A 12 -11.75 -1.53 -7.22
N SER A 13 -11.57 -1.49 -5.90
CA SER A 13 -12.23 -0.51 -5.04
C SER A 13 -11.72 0.89 -5.40
N GLU A 14 -12.61 1.77 -5.83
CA GLU A 14 -12.29 3.17 -6.13
C GLU A 14 -11.59 3.84 -4.95
N ARG A 15 -12.10 3.59 -3.74
CA ARG A 15 -11.54 4.13 -2.51
C ARG A 15 -10.10 3.67 -2.27
N ASN A 16 -9.79 2.40 -2.54
CA ASN A 16 -8.43 1.91 -2.37
C ASN A 16 -7.49 2.53 -3.40
N LEU A 17 -7.93 2.67 -4.65
CA LEU A 17 -7.13 3.33 -5.67
C LEU A 17 -6.89 4.82 -5.35
N GLN A 18 -7.91 5.55 -4.87
CA GLN A 18 -7.77 6.93 -4.40
C GLN A 18 -6.76 7.03 -3.26
N LEU A 19 -6.85 6.13 -2.28
CA LEU A 19 -5.93 6.07 -1.14
C LEU A 19 -4.48 5.84 -1.59
N ILE A 20 -4.26 4.80 -2.40
CA ILE A 20 -2.93 4.38 -2.87
C ILE A 20 -2.28 5.48 -3.72
N THR A 21 -3.03 6.00 -4.70
CA THR A 21 -2.52 7.00 -5.63
C THR A 21 -2.47 8.41 -5.03
N GLY A 22 -3.21 8.67 -3.95
CA GLY A 22 -3.39 10.01 -3.38
C GLY A 22 -4.23 10.95 -4.25
N LYS A 23 -4.96 10.43 -5.24
CA LYS A 23 -5.80 11.21 -6.17
C LYS A 23 -7.28 11.02 -5.82
N LYS A 24 -8.05 12.12 -5.73
CA LYS A 24 -9.50 12.05 -5.48
C LYS A 24 -10.28 11.62 -6.72
N ASP A 25 -9.93 12.10 -7.90
CA ASP A 25 -10.67 11.83 -9.14
C ASP A 25 -10.00 10.73 -9.98
N ILE A 26 -9.92 9.53 -9.42
CA ILE A 26 -9.15 8.43 -10.03
C ILE A 26 -9.79 7.86 -11.31
N SER A 27 -11.10 8.06 -11.51
CA SER A 27 -11.84 7.60 -12.70
C SER A 27 -11.34 8.24 -14.01
N LEU A 28 -10.68 9.40 -13.93
CA LEU A 28 -10.08 10.10 -15.08
C LEU A 28 -8.64 9.65 -15.38
N HIS A 29 -8.03 8.85 -14.52
CA HIS A 29 -6.60 8.49 -14.56
C HIS A 29 -6.36 6.98 -14.53
N THR A 30 -7.35 6.18 -14.88
CA THR A 30 -7.31 4.71 -14.76
C THR A 30 -6.21 4.06 -15.60
N MET A 31 -5.88 4.64 -16.75
CA MET A 31 -4.79 4.19 -17.64
C MET A 31 -3.39 4.55 -17.12
N ASP A 32 -3.28 5.50 -16.19
CA ASP A 32 -2.01 6.02 -15.69
C ASP A 32 -1.57 5.37 -14.38
N ILE A 33 -2.36 4.44 -13.83
CA ILE A 33 -2.06 3.79 -12.55
C ILE A 33 -0.97 2.73 -12.80
N PRO A 34 0.21 2.84 -12.15
CA PRO A 34 1.26 1.84 -12.27
C PRO A 34 0.79 0.46 -11.77
N GLU A 35 1.32 -0.61 -12.36
CA GLU A 35 0.93 -1.98 -12.03
C GLU A 35 1.21 -2.33 -10.57
N GLU A 36 2.32 -1.84 -10.02
CA GLU A 36 2.67 -2.01 -8.61
C GLU A 36 1.60 -1.42 -7.68
N MET A 37 0.95 -0.31 -8.06
CA MET A 37 -0.14 0.29 -7.29
C MET A 37 -1.44 -0.52 -7.40
N LEU A 38 -1.70 -1.14 -8.54
CA LEU A 38 -2.82 -2.06 -8.71
C LEU A 38 -2.63 -3.31 -7.86
N LEU A 39 -1.44 -3.92 -7.89
CA LEU A 39 -1.08 -5.06 -7.04
C LEU A 39 -1.24 -4.73 -5.55
N LEU A 40 -0.80 -3.54 -5.13
CA LEU A 40 -0.99 -3.09 -3.75
C LEU A 40 -2.48 -2.98 -3.41
N SER A 41 -3.30 -2.46 -4.32
CA SER A 41 -4.75 -2.37 -4.13
C SER A 41 -5.39 -3.74 -3.92
N GLU A 42 -4.90 -4.77 -4.60
CA GLU A 42 -5.37 -6.14 -4.41
C GLU A 42 -4.92 -6.73 -3.08
N ALA A 43 -3.65 -6.53 -2.72
CA ALA A 43 -3.09 -7.06 -1.50
C ALA A 43 -3.78 -6.49 -0.25
N ILE A 44 -4.20 -5.22 -0.27
CA ILE A 44 -4.92 -4.61 0.85
C ILE A 44 -6.43 -4.93 0.83
N GLU A 45 -7.01 -5.26 -0.32
CA GLU A 45 -8.40 -5.71 -0.41
C GLU A 45 -8.55 -7.15 0.09
N ASP A 46 -7.58 -8.02 -0.25
CA ASP A 46 -7.49 -9.38 0.26
C ASP A 46 -6.06 -9.69 0.79
N PRO A 47 -5.80 -9.40 2.08
CA PRO A 47 -4.51 -9.64 2.73
C PRO A 47 -4.00 -11.08 2.64
N LYS A 48 -4.87 -12.07 2.41
CA LYS A 48 -4.47 -13.47 2.25
C LYS A 48 -3.72 -13.75 0.97
N LYS A 49 -3.76 -12.83 -0.01
CA LYS A 49 -2.99 -12.92 -1.25
C LYS A 49 -1.53 -12.53 -1.06
N LEU A 50 -1.21 -11.75 -0.02
CA LEU A 50 0.14 -11.21 0.17
C LEU A 50 1.24 -12.28 0.09
N PRO A 51 1.15 -13.46 0.76
CA PRO A 51 2.21 -14.47 0.69
C PRO A 51 2.56 -14.90 -0.74
N TYR A 52 1.58 -14.92 -1.65
CA TYR A 52 1.77 -15.30 -3.05
C TYR A 52 2.27 -14.13 -3.92
N LEU A 53 2.12 -12.90 -3.44
CA LEU A 53 2.56 -11.68 -4.13
C LEU A 53 3.94 -11.20 -3.68
N LEU A 54 4.52 -11.77 -2.60
CA LEU A 54 5.81 -11.32 -2.05
C LEU A 54 6.93 -11.32 -3.09
N GLU A 55 7.09 -12.41 -3.84
CA GLU A 55 8.11 -12.51 -4.90
C GLU A 55 7.82 -11.52 -6.03
N THR A 56 6.55 -11.37 -6.41
CA THR A 56 6.13 -10.39 -7.43
C THR A 56 6.51 -8.97 -7.03
N PHE A 57 6.25 -8.55 -5.79
CA PHE A 57 6.67 -7.24 -5.32
C PHE A 57 8.19 -7.11 -5.22
N HIS A 58 8.88 -8.11 -4.67
CA HIS A 58 10.33 -8.07 -4.47
C HIS A 58 11.11 -7.96 -5.79
N THR A 59 10.58 -8.54 -6.86
CA THR A 59 11.19 -8.52 -8.20
C THR A 59 10.59 -7.47 -9.14
N ALA A 60 9.52 -6.78 -8.72
CA ALA A 60 8.86 -5.78 -9.55
C ALA A 60 9.79 -4.59 -9.82
N GLN A 61 9.80 -4.15 -11.08
CA GLN A 61 10.43 -2.89 -11.45
C GLN A 61 9.48 -1.73 -11.10
N ILE A 62 9.58 -1.23 -9.86
CA ILE A 62 8.79 -0.08 -9.41
C ILE A 62 9.17 1.15 -10.24
N LYS A 63 8.22 1.72 -10.98
CA LYS A 63 8.48 2.82 -11.91
C LYS A 63 8.89 4.11 -11.19
N ASN A 64 8.32 4.33 -10.00
CA ASN A 64 8.63 5.47 -9.16
C ASN A 64 8.64 5.03 -7.69
N GLU A 65 9.82 4.69 -7.18
CA GLU A 65 10.01 4.17 -5.82
C GLU A 65 9.45 5.12 -4.76
N LYS A 66 9.74 6.42 -4.86
CA LYS A 66 9.24 7.41 -3.90
C LYS A 66 7.71 7.45 -3.87
N ALA A 67 7.07 7.42 -5.04
CA ALA A 67 5.60 7.42 -5.12
C ALA A 67 4.99 6.14 -4.52
N PHE A 68 5.62 4.99 -4.75
CA PHE A 68 5.17 3.71 -4.20
C PHE A 68 5.38 3.63 -2.68
N HIS A 69 6.52 4.11 -2.17
CA HIS A 69 6.79 4.20 -0.74
C HIS A 69 5.73 5.06 -0.02
N PHE A 70 5.36 6.22 -0.60
CA PHE A 70 4.25 7.02 -0.10
C PHE A 70 2.88 6.33 -0.19
N ALA A 71 2.67 5.44 -1.17
CA ALA A 71 1.43 4.68 -1.25
C ALA A 71 1.30 3.69 -0.07
N LEU A 72 2.39 3.01 0.30
CA LEU A 72 2.44 2.15 1.49
C LEU A 72 2.19 2.96 2.77
N LEU A 73 2.83 4.12 2.89
CA LEU A 73 2.63 5.04 4.01
C LEU A 73 1.16 5.48 4.15
N ARG A 74 0.50 5.84 3.04
CA ARG A 74 -0.92 6.22 3.05
C ARG A 74 -1.81 5.09 3.56
N VAL A 75 -1.53 3.84 3.18
CA VAL A 75 -2.27 2.67 3.70
C VAL A 75 -2.10 2.51 5.20
N GLN A 76 -0.89 2.70 5.72
CA GLN A 76 -0.64 2.64 7.17
C GLN A 76 -1.41 3.73 7.91
N VAL A 77 -1.32 4.98 7.46
CA VAL A 77 -2.00 6.13 8.07
C VAL A 77 -3.53 5.98 8.01
N ASP A 78 -4.12 5.59 6.88
CA ASP A 78 -5.58 5.35 6.79
C ASP A 78 -6.01 4.21 7.73
N SER A 79 -5.19 3.16 7.83
CA SER A 79 -5.48 2.03 8.71
C SER A 79 -5.45 2.42 10.18
N ASP A 80 -4.48 3.24 10.60
CA ASP A 80 -4.41 3.74 11.98
C ASP A 80 -5.58 4.67 12.32
N ILE A 81 -5.93 5.60 11.42
CA ILE A 81 -7.08 6.51 11.62
C ILE A 81 -8.39 5.74 11.76
N ARG A 82 -8.57 4.68 10.97
CA ARG A 82 -9.84 3.96 10.84
C ARG A 82 -9.90 2.66 11.63
N MET A 83 -8.86 2.33 12.39
CA MET A 83 -8.75 1.10 13.19
C MET A 83 -9.99 0.85 14.06
N HIS A 84 -10.55 1.91 14.65
CA HIS A 84 -11.72 1.84 15.51
C HIS A 84 -13.00 1.40 14.79
N GLU A 85 -13.08 1.55 13.46
CA GLU A 85 -14.24 1.16 12.67
C GLU A 85 -14.29 -0.36 12.42
N ASP A 86 -13.12 -0.99 12.23
CA ASP A 86 -12.97 -2.42 11.99
C ASP A 86 -11.51 -2.85 12.26
N ILE A 87 -11.24 -3.20 13.52
CA ILE A 87 -9.88 -3.50 13.99
C ILE A 87 -9.23 -4.59 13.13
N GLN A 88 -9.96 -5.67 12.86
CA GLN A 88 -9.40 -6.79 12.11
C GLN A 88 -9.02 -6.38 10.69
N LYS A 89 -9.92 -5.67 9.98
CA LYS A 89 -9.67 -5.23 8.61
C LYS A 89 -8.49 -4.27 8.53
N TYR A 90 -8.46 -3.22 9.35
CA TYR A 90 -7.41 -2.20 9.24
C TYR A 90 -6.07 -2.69 9.79
N GLN A 91 -6.06 -3.56 10.80
CA GLN A 91 -4.82 -4.20 11.26
C GLN A 91 -4.20 -5.06 10.15
N GLN A 92 -5.01 -5.82 9.41
CA GLN A 92 -4.51 -6.62 8.28
C GLN A 92 -3.99 -5.74 7.13
N ARG A 93 -4.69 -4.65 6.80
CA ARG A 93 -4.23 -3.69 5.78
C ARG A 93 -2.91 -3.02 6.15
N LYS A 94 -2.77 -2.61 7.42
CA LYS A 94 -1.52 -2.07 7.96
C LYS A 94 -0.39 -3.09 7.87
N TYR A 95 -0.64 -4.33 8.31
CA TYR A 95 0.33 -5.43 8.20
C TYR A 95 0.83 -5.63 6.77
N VAL A 96 -0.07 -5.58 5.77
CA VAL A 96 0.33 -5.69 4.35
C VAL A 96 1.29 -4.59 3.96
N ALA A 97 0.94 -3.33 4.27
CA ALA A 97 1.76 -2.18 3.90
C ALA A 97 3.13 -2.18 4.61
N GLU A 98 3.18 -2.46 5.91
CA GLU A 98 4.43 -2.53 6.67
C GLU A 98 5.31 -3.69 6.21
N THR A 99 4.72 -4.84 5.89
CA THR A 99 5.46 -6.01 5.38
C THR A 99 6.12 -5.69 4.04
N LEU A 100 5.37 -5.10 3.11
CA LEU A 100 5.91 -4.70 1.81
C LEU A 100 6.94 -3.59 1.94
N GLU A 101 6.74 -2.63 2.84
CA GLU A 101 7.70 -1.55 3.07
C GLU A 101 9.03 -2.11 3.59
N LYS A 102 9.00 -2.99 4.60
CA LYS A 102 10.19 -3.67 5.11
C LYS A 102 10.87 -4.54 4.05
N LEU A 103 10.10 -5.25 3.25
CA LEU A 103 10.63 -6.11 2.18
C LEU A 103 11.37 -5.31 1.10
N LEU A 104 10.85 -4.13 0.74
CA LEU A 104 11.36 -3.34 -0.38
C LEU A 104 12.38 -2.27 0.03
N TYR A 105 12.27 -1.74 1.25
CA TYR A 105 13.05 -0.59 1.71
C TYR A 105 13.82 -0.85 3.01
N GLY A 106 13.67 -2.02 3.63
CA GLY A 106 14.40 -2.42 4.84
C GLY A 106 13.86 -1.86 6.15
N GLU A 107 13.18 -0.70 6.12
CA GLU A 107 12.64 -0.04 7.30
C GLU A 107 11.27 0.62 7.04
N LEU A 108 10.55 0.95 8.12
CA LEU A 108 9.31 1.73 8.04
C LEU A 108 9.62 3.22 8.09
N MET A 109 9.00 4.02 7.21
CA MET A 109 9.15 5.47 7.21
C MET A 109 8.61 6.12 8.50
N LEU A 110 7.60 5.51 9.13
CA LEU A 110 7.07 5.94 10.43
C LEU A 110 7.61 5.11 11.62
N SER A 111 8.72 4.40 11.45
CA SER A 111 9.33 3.70 12.58
C SER A 111 9.66 4.69 13.69
N VAL A 112 9.19 4.40 14.91
CA VAL A 112 9.57 5.16 16.09
C VAL A 112 11.00 4.76 16.45
N GLY A 113 11.96 5.56 15.98
CA GLY A 113 13.37 5.60 16.36
C GLY A 113 13.97 4.35 17.02
N GLU A 114 14.52 3.44 16.21
CA GLU A 114 15.74 2.68 16.57
C GLU A 114 16.99 3.34 15.98
N ASN A 115 16.92 4.61 15.57
CA ASN A 115 18.08 5.39 15.16
C ASN A 115 18.64 6.27 16.30
N SER A 116 18.45 5.85 17.55
CA SER A 116 19.12 6.43 18.71
C SER A 116 20.11 5.42 19.28
N GLY A 117 21.33 5.42 18.74
CA GLY A 117 22.49 4.90 19.46
C GLY A 117 23.37 3.94 18.65
N LEU A 118 24.00 4.43 17.59
CA LEU A 118 25.38 4.07 17.22
C LEU A 118 26.01 5.27 16.47
N GLU A 119 26.14 6.40 17.15
CA GLU A 119 27.27 7.31 16.88
C GLU A 119 28.30 7.08 18.00
N ASP A 120 29.53 6.85 17.57
CA ASP A 120 30.82 6.84 18.27
C ASP A 120 31.14 5.75 19.32
N ASP A 121 31.94 4.77 18.88
CA ASP A 121 33.27 4.44 19.46
C ASP A 121 34.16 3.69 18.44
#